data_AF-A0A4R7ZX49-F1
#
_entry.id   AF-A0A4R7ZX49-F1
#
_cell.length_a   1.000
_cell.length_b   1.000
_cell.length_c   1.000
_cell.angle_alpha   90.00
_cell.angle_beta   90.00
_cell.angle_gamma   90.00
#
_symmetry.space_group_name_H-M   'P 1'
#
loop_
_entity.id
_entity.type
_entity.pdbx_description
1 polymer ?
#
loop_
_entity_poly.entity_id
_entity_poly.type
_entity_poly.pdbx_seq_one_letter_code
_entity_poly.pdbx_strand_id
1 'polypeptide(L)'
;METAFAAIIAVAGTLLGATLTYIFQRRANQQLAAIGSRERARQERLDAYAAFGGSAVRFRVSGLNLWHRHDEGASDEAVRLATADYYRLRAELVDAELRVQLVSPVAGLHALMSDVIAMAHVVPEATSVDDRRARSTAAKAALSRFVAAASAELRQQPSTIG
;
A
#
# COMPACT_ATOMS: atom_id res chain seq x y z
N MET A 1 11.70 -9.80 -69.84
CA MET A 1 11.64 -10.70 -68.67
C MET A 1 12.30 -10.11 -67.41
N GLU A 2 13.26 -9.18 -67.52
CA GLU A 2 13.93 -8.55 -66.37
C GLU A 2 13.02 -7.69 -65.46
N THR A 3 12.06 -6.95 -66.04
CA THR A 3 11.18 -6.03 -65.30
C THR A 3 10.21 -6.74 -64.36
N ALA A 4 9.71 -7.91 -64.74
CA ALA A 4 8.86 -8.74 -63.88
C ALA A 4 9.63 -9.26 -62.67
N PHE A 5 10.91 -9.61 -62.87
CA PHE A 5 11.77 -10.10 -61.80
C PHE A 5 12.08 -9.00 -60.77
N ALA A 6 12.37 -7.78 -61.25
CA ALA A 6 12.58 -6.62 -60.40
C ALA A 6 11.34 -6.26 -59.56
N ALA A 7 10.14 -6.33 -60.16
CA ALA A 7 8.89 -6.05 -59.46
C ALA A 7 8.61 -7.08 -58.34
N ILE A 8 8.86 -8.37 -58.59
CA ILE A 8 8.70 -9.43 -57.58
C ILE A 8 9.63 -9.20 -56.39
N ILE A 9 10.90 -8.85 -56.64
CA ILE A 9 11.88 -8.56 -55.59
C ILE A 9 11.43 -7.36 -54.75
N ALA A 10 10.90 -6.31 -55.38
CA ALA A 10 10.42 -5.12 -54.67
C ALA A 10 9.22 -5.42 -53.74
N VAL A 11 8.25 -6.19 -54.23
CA VAL A 11 7.09 -6.62 -53.44
C VAL A 11 7.51 -7.54 -52.29
N ALA A 12 8.43 -8.49 -52.56
CA ALA A 12 9.01 -9.35 -51.53
C ALA A 12 9.72 -8.53 -50.45
N GLY A 13 10.55 -7.55 -50.81
CA GLY A 13 11.22 -6.66 -49.86
C GLY A 13 10.25 -5.86 -49.00
N THR A 14 9.13 -5.42 -49.58
CA THR A 14 8.09 -4.65 -48.86
C THR A 14 7.32 -5.53 -47.88
N LEU A 15 6.93 -6.75 -48.30
CA LEU A 15 6.28 -7.74 -47.45
C LEU A 15 7.18 -8.17 -46.28
N LEU A 16 8.47 -8.37 -46.54
CA LEU A 16 9.46 -8.75 -45.54
C LEU A 16 9.67 -7.61 -44.53
N GLY A 17 9.79 -6.37 -45.00
CA GLY A 17 9.87 -5.17 -44.16
C GLY A 17 8.63 -4.96 -43.29
N ALA A 18 7.43 -5.14 -43.85
CA ALA A 18 6.17 -5.04 -43.10
C ALA A 18 6.03 -6.13 -42.03
N THR A 19 6.42 -7.37 -42.36
CA THR A 19 6.37 -8.50 -41.41
C THR A 19 7.35 -8.30 -40.25
N LEU A 20 8.59 -7.88 -40.54
CA LEU A 20 9.58 -7.55 -39.51
C LEU A 20 9.06 -6.44 -38.59
N THR A 21 8.55 -5.35 -39.18
CA THR A 21 7.99 -4.21 -38.43
C THR A 21 6.85 -4.64 -37.52
N TYR A 22 5.91 -5.46 -38.00
CA TYR A 22 4.79 -5.97 -37.21
C TYR A 22 5.25 -6.81 -36.01
N ILE A 23 6.26 -7.67 -36.17
CA ILE A 23 6.81 -8.48 -35.07
C ILE A 23 7.48 -7.58 -34.02
N PHE A 24 8.27 -6.60 -34.45
CA PHE A 24 8.90 -5.64 -33.55
C PHE A 24 7.86 -4.78 -32.79
N GLN A 25 6.84 -4.28 -33.49
CA GLN A 25 5.74 -3.53 -32.89
C GLN A 25 4.96 -4.37 -31.87
N ARG A 26 4.68 -5.64 -32.19
CA ARG A 26 3.98 -6.56 -31.29
C ARG A 26 4.79 -6.80 -30.01
N ARG A 27 6.10 -7.01 -30.12
CA ARG A 27 6.99 -7.19 -28.95
C ARG A 27 7.12 -5.92 -28.13
N ALA A 28 7.30 -4.76 -28.77
CA ALA A 28 7.36 -3.47 -28.09
C ALA A 28 6.05 -3.17 -27.33
N ASN A 29 4.89 -3.43 -27.94
CA ASN A 29 3.59 -3.25 -27.29
C ASN A 29 3.39 -4.21 -26.11
N GLN A 30 3.83 -5.47 -26.23
CA GLN A 30 3.81 -6.43 -25.12
C GLN A 30 4.72 -6.00 -23.96
N GLN A 31 5.92 -5.51 -24.26
CA GLN A 31 6.84 -4.99 -23.24
C GLN A 31 6.29 -3.74 -22.55
N LEU A 32 5.72 -2.78 -23.31
CA LEU A 32 5.08 -1.59 -22.76
C LEU A 32 3.87 -1.95 -21.89
N ALA A 33 3.05 -2.91 -22.31
CA ALA A 33 1.92 -3.39 -21.52
C ALA A 33 2.38 -4.05 -20.20
N ALA A 34 3.46 -4.83 -20.23
CA ALA A 34 4.05 -5.46 -19.05
C ALA A 34 4.73 -4.47 -18.09
N ILE A 35 5.33 -3.39 -18.61
CA ILE A 35 5.82 -2.27 -17.78
C ILE A 35 4.64 -1.54 -17.15
N GLY A 36 3.61 -1.23 -17.93
CA GLY A 36 2.42 -0.52 -17.46
C GLY A 36 1.58 -1.28 -16.44
N SER A 37 1.55 -2.63 -16.48
CA SER A 37 0.88 -3.43 -15.46
C SER A 37 1.70 -3.52 -14.17
N ARG A 38 3.04 -3.61 -14.27
CA ARG A 38 3.94 -3.62 -13.11
C ARG A 38 3.89 -2.31 -12.33
N GLU A 39 3.93 -1.17 -13.01
CA GLU A 39 3.85 0.13 -12.33
C GLU A 39 2.48 0.35 -11.68
N ARG A 40 1.39 -0.11 -12.32
CA ARG A 40 0.05 -0.10 -11.71
C ARG A 40 0.01 -0.91 -10.41
N ALA A 41 0.51 -2.15 -10.42
CA ALA A 41 0.55 -2.98 -9.22
C ALA A 41 1.41 -2.35 -8.10
N ARG A 42 2.51 -1.67 -8.46
CA ARG A 42 3.37 -0.97 -7.50
C ARG A 42 2.64 0.23 -6.87
N GLN A 43 1.90 0.99 -7.68
CA GLN A 43 1.09 2.12 -7.21
C GLN A 43 -0.07 1.66 -6.32
N GLU A 44 -0.80 0.62 -6.71
CA GLU A 44 -1.88 0.04 -5.89
C GLU A 44 -1.40 -0.39 -4.50
N ARG A 45 -0.20 -0.99 -4.41
CA ARG A 45 0.42 -1.32 -3.12
C ARG A 45 0.82 -0.08 -2.33
N LEU A 46 1.44 0.90 -2.97
CA LEU A 46 1.82 2.16 -2.31
C LEU A 46 0.60 2.84 -1.71
N ASP A 47 -0.50 2.92 -2.45
CA ASP A 47 -1.76 3.53 -2.00
C ASP A 47 -2.37 2.76 -0.82
N ALA A 48 -2.40 1.42 -0.89
CA ALA A 48 -2.88 0.61 0.22
C ALA A 48 -2.02 0.76 1.48
N TYR A 49 -0.69 0.76 1.35
CA TYR A 49 0.24 0.90 2.48
C TYR A 49 0.14 2.29 3.10
N ALA A 50 0.02 3.34 2.28
CA ALA A 50 -0.19 4.71 2.74
C ALA A 50 -1.54 4.87 3.45
N ALA A 51 -2.61 4.26 2.92
CA ALA A 51 -3.94 4.26 3.54
C ALA A 51 -3.91 3.60 4.92
N PHE A 52 -3.30 2.42 5.04
CA PHE A 52 -3.15 1.72 6.33
C PHE A 52 -2.34 2.56 7.32
N GLY A 53 -1.17 3.06 6.91
CA GLY A 53 -0.34 3.90 7.77
C GLY A 53 -1.06 5.16 8.26
N GLY A 54 -1.80 5.83 7.37
CA GLY A 54 -2.62 6.99 7.71
C GLY A 54 -3.75 6.67 8.70
N SER A 55 -4.50 5.61 8.44
CA SER A 55 -5.58 5.15 9.34
C SER A 55 -5.03 4.74 10.71
N ALA A 56 -3.85 4.10 10.77
CA ALA A 56 -3.21 3.71 12.03
C ALA A 56 -2.82 4.92 12.87
N VAL A 57 -2.31 5.99 12.24
CA VAL A 57 -2.02 7.26 12.92
C VAL A 57 -3.30 7.86 13.48
N ARG A 58 -4.38 7.96 12.70
CA ARG A 58 -5.65 8.54 13.15
C ARG A 58 -6.26 7.74 14.30
N PHE A 59 -6.28 6.41 14.21
CA PHE A 59 -6.77 5.52 15.26
C PHE A 59 -5.98 5.68 16.57
N ARG A 60 -4.65 5.74 16.50
CA ARG A 60 -3.82 6.00 17.69
C ARG A 60 -4.11 7.37 18.30
N VAL A 61 -4.30 8.40 17.47
CA VAL A 61 -4.62 9.75 17.93
C VAL A 61 -5.99 9.82 18.59
N SER A 62 -7.00 9.11 18.08
CA SER A 62 -8.31 9.04 18.75
C SER A 62 -8.24 8.28 20.07
N GLY A 63 -7.41 7.23 20.17
CA GLY A 63 -7.12 6.58 21.45
C GLY A 63 -6.47 7.51 22.48
N LEU A 64 -5.54 8.38 22.05
CA LEU A 64 -4.98 9.42 22.92
C LEU A 64 -6.02 10.46 23.32
N ASN A 65 -6.89 10.90 22.40
CA ASN A 65 -7.97 11.84 22.71
C ASN A 65 -8.90 11.24 23.76
N LEU A 66 -9.37 10.00 23.56
CA LEU A 66 -10.22 9.29 24.50
C LEU A 66 -9.58 9.20 25.89
N TRP A 67 -8.29 8.86 25.97
CA TRP A 67 -7.55 8.86 27.23
C TRP A 67 -7.59 10.21 27.94
N HIS A 68 -7.30 11.32 27.24
CA HIS A 68 -7.33 12.66 27.86
C HIS A 68 -8.73 13.03 28.34
N ARG A 69 -9.80 12.67 27.60
CA ARG A 69 -11.17 12.93 28.03
C ARG A 69 -11.51 12.23 29.34
N HIS A 70 -11.01 11.01 29.54
CA HIS A 70 -11.15 10.31 30.82
C HIS A 70 -10.32 10.96 31.93
N ASP A 71 -9.06 11.28 31.66
CA ASP A 71 -8.13 11.88 32.64
C ASP A 71 -8.57 13.28 33.11
N GLU A 72 -9.11 14.10 32.20
CA GLU A 72 -9.60 15.46 32.48
C GLU A 72 -10.98 15.47 33.18
N GLY A 73 -11.59 14.32 33.43
CA GLY A 73 -12.95 14.23 34.00
C GLY A 73 -13.99 14.90 33.11
N ALA A 74 -13.86 14.75 31.78
CA ALA A 74 -14.79 15.34 30.82
C ALA A 74 -16.23 14.84 31.02
N SER A 75 -17.20 15.59 30.50
CA SER A 75 -18.61 15.19 30.58
C SER A 75 -18.86 13.84 29.89
N ASP A 76 -19.88 13.11 30.36
CA ASP A 76 -20.30 11.84 29.77
C ASP A 76 -20.53 11.94 28.25
N GLU A 77 -21.09 13.06 27.79
CA GLU A 77 -21.30 13.29 26.35
C GLU A 77 -19.98 13.41 25.58
N ALA A 78 -18.99 14.13 26.12
CA ALA A 78 -17.69 14.25 25.49
C ALA A 78 -16.96 12.90 25.41
N VAL A 79 -17.06 12.08 26.46
CA VAL A 79 -16.51 10.72 26.49
C VAL A 79 -17.23 9.82 25.48
N ARG A 80 -18.57 9.89 25.38
CA ARG A 80 -19.35 9.13 24.39
C ARG A 80 -18.95 9.48 22.96
N LEU A 81 -18.82 10.76 22.64
CA LEU A 81 -18.41 11.20 21.30
C LEU A 81 -16.99 10.75 20.96
N ALA A 82 -16.05 10.87 21.90
CA ALA A 82 -14.68 10.38 21.69
C ALA A 82 -14.62 8.85 21.49
N THR A 83 -15.46 8.11 22.23
CA THR A 83 -15.60 6.65 22.08
C THR A 83 -16.17 6.28 20.71
N ALA A 84 -17.21 6.98 20.25
CA ALA A 84 -17.79 6.75 18.93
C ALA A 84 -16.76 7.01 17.82
N ASP A 85 -16.00 8.11 17.92
CA ASP A 85 -14.94 8.44 16.96
C ASP A 85 -13.80 7.41 16.97
N TYR A 86 -13.42 6.93 18.15
CA TYR A 86 -12.42 5.86 18.31
C TYR A 86 -12.82 4.58 17.56
N TYR A 87 -14.06 4.11 17.74
CA TYR A 87 -14.55 2.91 17.03
C TYR A 87 -14.73 3.13 15.53
N ARG A 88 -15.16 4.32 15.10
CA ARG A 88 -15.23 4.69 13.68
C ARG A 88 -13.85 4.61 13.03
N LEU A 89 -12.82 5.17 13.67
CA LEU A 89 -11.44 5.12 13.17
C LEU A 89 -10.82 3.73 13.25
N ARG A 90 -11.24 2.89 14.21
CA ARG A 90 -10.89 1.46 14.22
C ARG A 90 -11.42 0.75 12.99
N ALA A 91 -12.67 1.01 12.60
CA ALA A 91 -13.26 0.42 11.40
C ALA A 91 -12.52 0.84 10.13
N GLU A 92 -12.14 2.13 10.00
CA GLU A 92 -11.29 2.60 8.88
C GLU A 92 -9.92 1.93 8.84
N LEU A 93 -9.32 1.63 9.99
CA LEU A 93 -8.06 0.92 10.07
C LEU A 93 -8.19 -0.53 9.60
N VAL A 94 -9.26 -1.22 9.99
CA VAL A 94 -9.55 -2.60 9.55
C VAL A 94 -9.82 -2.63 8.03
N ASP A 95 -10.57 -1.66 7.48
CA ASP A 95 -10.77 -1.56 6.03
C ASP A 95 -9.43 -1.39 5.30
N ALA A 96 -8.56 -0.52 5.82
CA ALA A 96 -7.24 -0.32 5.23
C ALA A 96 -6.35 -1.58 5.35
N GLU A 97 -6.44 -2.33 6.45
CA GLU A 97 -5.73 -3.61 6.62
C GLU A 97 -6.17 -4.61 5.55
N LEU A 98 -7.48 -4.73 5.31
CA LEU A 98 -8.02 -5.61 4.27
C LEU A 98 -7.47 -5.24 2.89
N ARG A 99 -7.39 -3.95 2.56
CA ARG A 99 -6.80 -3.50 1.28
C ARG A 99 -5.35 -3.94 1.14
N VAL A 100 -4.56 -3.85 2.21
CA VAL A 100 -3.16 -4.32 2.20
C VAL A 100 -3.09 -5.83 1.96
N GLN A 101 -3.94 -6.62 2.62
CA GLN A 101 -4.00 -8.07 2.43
C GLN A 101 -4.38 -8.48 1.00
N LEU A 102 -5.17 -7.67 0.29
CA LEU A 102 -5.56 -7.94 -1.10
C LEU A 102 -4.43 -7.67 -2.10
N VAL A 103 -3.56 -6.69 -1.83
CA VAL A 103 -2.51 -6.25 -2.77
C VAL A 103 -1.13 -6.81 -2.45
N SER A 104 -0.90 -7.30 -1.22
CA SER A 104 0.38 -7.87 -0.78
C SER A 104 0.26 -9.34 -0.36
N PRO A 105 1.05 -10.23 -0.97
CA PRO A 105 1.13 -11.64 -0.56
C PRO A 105 2.11 -11.88 0.60
N VAL A 106 2.75 -10.83 1.16
CA VAL A 106 3.81 -10.99 2.16
C VAL A 106 3.21 -11.28 3.54
N ALA A 107 3.27 -12.55 3.97
CA ALA A 107 2.77 -12.98 5.28
C ALA A 107 3.37 -12.18 6.46
N GLY A 108 4.62 -11.71 6.33
CA GLY A 108 5.27 -10.88 7.35
C GLY A 108 4.63 -9.51 7.57
N LEU A 109 3.98 -8.94 6.55
CA LEU A 109 3.27 -7.65 6.70
C LEU A 109 2.01 -7.79 7.54
N HIS A 110 1.30 -8.91 7.43
CA HIS A 110 0.10 -9.13 8.22
C HIS A 110 0.39 -9.12 9.73
N ALA A 111 1.45 -9.81 10.17
CA ALA A 111 1.88 -9.80 11.57
C ALA A 111 2.22 -8.37 12.05
N LEU A 112 2.93 -7.59 11.22
CA LEU A 112 3.27 -6.20 11.55
C LEU A 112 2.03 -5.29 11.62
N MET A 113 1.03 -5.50 10.77
CA MET A 113 -0.24 -4.77 10.86
C MET A 113 -1.01 -5.12 12.13
N SER A 114 -1.05 -6.42 12.48
CA SER A 114 -1.67 -6.89 13.72
C SER A 114 -1.01 -6.25 14.95
N ASP A 115 0.33 -6.20 14.98
CA ASP A 115 1.10 -5.49 16.00
C ASP A 115 0.71 -4.01 16.11
N VAL A 116 0.59 -3.32 14.97
CA VAL A 116 0.19 -1.90 14.93
C VAL A 116 -1.18 -1.70 15.56
N ILE A 117 -2.16 -2.52 15.18
CA ILE A 117 -3.53 -2.46 15.69
C ILE A 117 -3.53 -2.73 17.20
N ALA A 118 -2.86 -3.80 17.65
CA ALA A 118 -2.79 -4.18 19.05
C ALA A 118 -2.15 -3.08 19.91
N MET A 119 -1.01 -2.52 19.47
CA MET A 119 -0.32 -1.48 20.22
C MET A 119 -1.08 -0.15 20.24
N ALA A 120 -1.82 0.18 19.18
CA ALA A 120 -2.69 1.35 19.17
C ALA A 120 -3.93 1.17 20.05
N HIS A 121 -4.48 -0.06 20.13
CA HIS A 121 -5.69 -0.37 20.86
C HIS A 121 -5.54 -0.20 22.38
N VAL A 122 -4.37 -0.51 22.93
CA VAL A 122 -4.10 -0.45 24.36
C VAL A 122 -3.76 0.96 24.88
N VAL A 123 -3.63 1.95 24.00
CA VAL A 123 -3.31 3.34 24.36
C VAL A 123 -4.36 3.99 25.29
N PRO A 124 -5.68 3.94 24.98
CA PRO A 124 -6.71 4.52 25.86
C PRO A 124 -6.81 3.85 27.24
N GLU A 125 -6.27 2.64 27.41
CA GLU A 125 -6.30 1.89 28.67
C GLU A 125 -5.16 2.28 29.65
N ALA A 126 -4.33 3.25 29.26
CA ALA A 126 -3.22 3.67 30.10
C ALA A 126 -3.70 4.25 31.45
N THR A 127 -3.04 3.86 32.54
CA THR A 127 -3.46 4.27 33.90
C THR A 127 -2.73 5.52 34.41
N SER A 128 -1.75 6.01 33.67
CA SER A 128 -0.97 7.21 34.01
C SER A 128 -0.41 7.88 32.76
N VAL A 129 0.06 9.13 32.91
CA VAL A 129 0.73 9.88 31.84
C VAL A 129 1.96 9.14 31.31
N ASP A 130 2.74 8.51 32.20
CA ASP A 130 3.96 7.77 31.85
C ASP A 130 3.62 6.46 31.12
N ASP A 131 2.62 5.70 31.60
CA ASP A 131 2.13 4.50 30.91
C ASP A 131 1.61 4.86 29.50
N ARG A 132 0.80 5.91 29.40
CA ARG A 132 0.30 6.42 28.12
C ARG A 132 1.44 6.80 27.18
N ARG A 133 2.51 7.43 27.69
CA ARG A 133 3.70 7.79 26.90
C ARG A 133 4.44 6.56 26.41
N ALA A 134 4.61 5.54 27.26
CA ALA A 134 5.23 4.28 26.90
C ALA A 134 4.43 3.56 25.81
N ARG A 135 3.12 3.39 25.99
CA ARG A 135 2.23 2.77 24.99
C ARG A 135 2.19 3.52 23.67
N SER A 136 2.11 4.85 23.71
CA SER A 136 2.17 5.69 22.49
C SER A 136 3.49 5.51 21.74
N THR A 137 4.60 5.36 22.46
CA THR A 137 5.93 5.10 21.89
C THR A 137 5.98 3.71 21.25
N ALA A 138 5.45 2.69 21.93
CA ALA A 138 5.37 1.33 21.39
C ALA A 138 4.52 1.26 20.11
N ALA A 139 3.36 1.94 20.09
CA ALA A 139 2.51 2.03 18.91
C ALA A 139 3.19 2.73 17.72
N LYS A 140 3.95 3.80 17.97
CA LYS A 140 4.78 4.45 16.94
C LYS A 140 5.86 3.52 16.41
N ALA A 141 6.54 2.79 17.30
CA ALA A 141 7.58 1.85 16.90
C ALA A 141 7.01 0.69 16.05
N ALA A 142 5.84 0.16 16.40
CA ALA A 142 5.15 -0.85 15.59
C ALA A 142 4.84 -0.33 14.18
N LEU A 143 4.32 0.90 14.07
CA LEU A 143 4.04 1.53 12.77
C LEU A 143 5.31 1.74 11.96
N SER A 144 6.41 2.16 12.59
CA SER A 144 7.70 2.31 11.92
C SER A 144 8.23 0.98 11.37
N ARG A 145 8.07 -0.13 12.10
CA ARG A 145 8.43 -1.47 11.60
C ARG A 145 7.61 -1.86 10.37
N PHE A 146 6.30 -1.65 10.41
CA PHE A 146 5.43 -1.86 9.25
C PHE A 146 5.90 -1.04 8.03
N VAL A 147 6.10 0.28 8.19
CA VAL A 147 6.51 1.16 7.09
C VAL A 147 7.87 0.75 6.51
N ALA A 148 8.81 0.33 7.36
CA ALA A 148 10.11 -0.15 6.92
C ALA A 148 10.00 -1.43 6.05
N ALA A 149 9.19 -2.40 6.49
CA ALA A 149 8.94 -3.63 5.74
C ALA A 149 8.19 -3.36 4.42
N ALA A 150 7.14 -2.54 4.45
CA ALA A 150 6.38 -2.13 3.27
C ALA A 150 7.27 -1.42 2.24
N SER A 151 8.15 -0.53 2.70
CA SER A 151 9.13 0.17 1.85
C SER A 151 10.18 -0.79 1.27
N ALA A 152 10.58 -1.81 2.02
CA ALA A 152 11.49 -2.84 1.52
C ALA A 152 10.83 -3.67 0.41
N GLU A 153 9.57 -4.08 0.58
CA GLU A 153 8.82 -4.81 -0.44
C GLU A 153 8.67 -4.00 -1.74
N LEU A 154 8.30 -2.71 -1.63
CA LEU A 154 8.19 -1.81 -2.80
C LEU A 154 9.51 -1.66 -3.56
N ARG A 155 10.66 -1.74 -2.86
CA ARG A 155 12.01 -1.66 -3.46
C ARG A 155 12.51 -2.99 -4.02
N GLN A 156 12.13 -4.10 -3.42
CA GLN A 156 12.58 -5.45 -3.80
C GLN A 156 11.87 -6.00 -5.03
N GLN A 157 10.79 -5.35 -5.50
CA GLN A 157 10.19 -5.72 -6.78
C GLN A 157 11.22 -5.56 -7.91
N PRO A 158 11.69 -6.67 -8.51
CA PRO A 158 12.80 -6.60 -9.43
C PRO A 158 12.38 -5.89 -10.71
N SER A 159 13.19 -4.93 -11.12
CA SER A 159 13.35 -4.52 -12.51
C SER A 159 13.97 -5.69 -13.29
N THR A 160 13.28 -6.83 -13.42
CA THR A 160 13.72 -7.86 -14.36
C THR A 160 13.48 -7.32 -15.76
N ILE A 161 14.51 -6.67 -16.27
CA ILE A 161 14.80 -6.48 -17.68
C ILE A 161 15.61 -7.72 -18.06
N GLY A 162 14.96 -8.66 -18.71
CA GLY A 162 15.54 -9.87 -19.29
C GLY A 162 14.67 -10.29 -20.46
#